data_AF-H6LID2-F1
#
_entry.id   AF-H6LID2-F1
#
_cell.length_a   1.000
_cell.length_b   1.000
_cell.length_c   1.000
_cell.angle_alpha   90.00
_cell.angle_beta   90.00
_cell.angle_gamma   90.00
#
_symmetry.space_group_name_H-M   'P 1'
#
loop_
_entity.id
_entity.type
_entity.pdbx_description
1 polymer ?
#
loop_
_entity_poly.entity_id
_entity_poly.type
_entity_poly.pdbx_seq_one_letter_code
_entity_poly.pdbx_strand_id
1 'polypeptide(L)'
;MKNNKYLFLIVITYFLLGFINIHFALLGLVCMMLPFILLVRNRKKTWCQGYCPRASLISTTGKTTAKFSFKTPKFFIKGQMKWIMLIYFGISLLFITLTTIAVGRGLKPPLEYLRFLIIIPIPFELPQLIEFEGLSPWISHLSYRFYSMMMTTTILGVSLSLIFKPRTWCTICPVSTISGEYIKFMNN
;
A
#
# COMPACT_ATOMS: atom_id res chain seq x y z
N MET A 1 22.79 0.96 0.14
CA MET A 1 21.62 0.24 -0.41
C MET A 1 21.23 0.87 -1.74
N LYS A 2 21.31 0.11 -2.83
CA LYS A 2 21.10 0.58 -4.21
C LYS A 2 19.59 0.63 -4.49
N ASN A 3 18.93 1.70 -4.03
CA ASN A 3 17.54 1.95 -4.41
C ASN A 3 17.59 2.56 -5.82
N ASN A 4 17.12 1.84 -6.83
CA ASN A 4 17.09 2.35 -8.21
C ASN A 4 16.23 3.63 -8.23
N LYS A 5 16.83 4.75 -8.66
CA LYS A 5 16.22 6.08 -8.58
C LYS A 5 14.86 6.17 -9.29
N TYR A 6 14.56 5.28 -10.23
CA TYR A 6 13.38 5.32 -11.09
C TYR A 6 12.20 4.47 -10.62
N LEU A 7 12.32 3.67 -9.56
CA LEU A 7 11.24 2.78 -9.12
C LEU A 7 9.98 3.51 -8.62
N PHE A 8 10.08 4.80 -8.28
CA PHE A 8 8.91 5.59 -7.91
C PHE A 8 7.96 5.80 -9.10
N LEU A 9 8.46 5.76 -10.34
CA LEU A 9 7.64 5.90 -11.55
C LEU A 9 6.57 4.83 -11.61
N ILE A 10 6.87 3.60 -11.16
CA ILE A 10 5.90 2.50 -11.12
C ILE A 10 4.67 2.88 -10.28
N VAL A 11 4.86 3.57 -9.15
CA VAL A 11 3.75 4.00 -8.29
C VAL A 11 2.93 5.10 -8.96
N ILE A 12 3.59 6.08 -9.58
CA ILE A 12 2.92 7.17 -10.29
C ILE A 12 2.12 6.63 -11.46
N THR A 13 2.75 5.80 -12.30
CA THR A 13 2.10 5.11 -13.42
C THR A 13 0.93 4.26 -12.94
N TYR A 14 1.07 3.50 -11.85
CA TYR A 14 -0.05 2.75 -11.26
C TYR A 14 -1.25 3.63 -10.89
N PHE A 15 -1.02 4.77 -10.25
CA PHE A 15 -2.12 5.70 -9.92
C PHE A 15 -2.74 6.31 -11.18
N LEU A 16 -1.93 6.74 -12.14
CA LEU A 16 -2.41 7.26 -13.43
C LEU A 16 -3.27 6.22 -14.18
N LEU A 17 -2.83 4.97 -14.21
CA LEU A 17 -3.61 3.88 -14.82
C LEU A 17 -4.94 3.65 -14.10
N GLY A 18 -4.97 3.76 -12.78
CA GLY A 18 -6.22 3.63 -12.00
C GLY A 18 -7.21 4.78 -12.23
N PHE A 19 -6.74 5.98 -12.60
CA PHE A 19 -7.61 7.07 -13.07
C PHE A 19 -8.15 6.82 -14.49
N ILE A 20 -7.39 6.16 -15.36
CA ILE A 20 -7.85 5.81 -16.71
C ILE A 20 -8.87 4.67 -16.65
N ASN A 21 -8.57 3.63 -15.88
CA ASN A 21 -9.44 2.49 -15.68
C ASN A 21 -9.15 1.79 -14.34
N ILE A 22 -10.18 1.66 -13.51
CA ILE A 22 -10.04 1.09 -12.16
C ILE A 22 -9.52 -0.36 -12.17
N HIS A 23 -9.79 -1.15 -13.20
CA HIS A 23 -9.41 -2.57 -13.26
C HIS A 23 -7.89 -2.80 -13.23
N PHE A 24 -7.09 -1.82 -13.68
CA PHE A 24 -5.64 -1.90 -13.56
C PHE A 24 -5.14 -1.85 -12.11
N ALA A 25 -5.98 -1.43 -11.15
CA ALA A 25 -5.67 -1.51 -9.73
C ALA A 25 -5.40 -2.95 -9.25
N LEU A 26 -5.89 -3.96 -9.99
CA LEU A 26 -5.62 -5.37 -9.70
C LEU A 26 -4.13 -5.71 -9.80
N LEU A 27 -3.34 -4.99 -10.62
CA LEU A 27 -1.88 -5.13 -10.65
C LEU A 27 -1.23 -4.83 -9.28
N GLY A 28 -1.92 -4.08 -8.42
CA GLY A 28 -1.52 -3.84 -7.04
C GLY A 28 -1.41 -5.12 -6.21
N LEU A 29 -2.16 -6.18 -6.55
CA LEU A 29 -2.01 -7.50 -5.93
C LEU A 29 -0.62 -8.08 -6.15
N VAL A 30 -0.08 -7.95 -7.37
CA VAL A 30 1.28 -8.40 -7.68
C VAL A 30 2.29 -7.67 -6.78
N CYS A 31 2.15 -6.35 -6.64
CA CYS A 31 3.01 -5.56 -5.75
C CYS A 31 2.91 -5.99 -4.27
N MET A 32 1.76 -6.49 -3.82
CA MET A 32 1.59 -7.01 -2.46
C MET A 32 2.12 -8.43 -2.30
N MET A 33 2.10 -9.26 -3.34
CA MET A 33 2.62 -10.64 -3.31
C MET A 33 4.14 -10.71 -3.41
N LEU A 34 4.76 -9.86 -4.22
CA LEU A 34 6.21 -9.79 -4.44
C LEU A 34 7.07 -9.72 -3.16
N PRO A 35 6.76 -8.89 -2.13
CA PRO A 35 7.54 -8.90 -0.89
C PRO A 35 7.57 -10.26 -0.21
N PHE A 36 6.46 -10.99 -0.19
CA PHE A 36 6.38 -12.30 0.45
C PHE A 36 7.16 -13.35 -0.33
N ILE A 37 7.03 -13.36 -1.67
CA ILE A 37 7.78 -14.26 -2.55
C ILE A 37 9.29 -14.06 -2.38
N LEU A 38 9.75 -12.80 -2.38
CA LEU A 38 11.17 -12.48 -2.22
C LEU A 38 11.68 -12.72 -0.80
N LEU A 39 10.82 -12.59 0.21
CA LEU A 39 11.17 -12.88 1.60
C LEU A 39 11.44 -14.38 1.80
N VAL A 40 10.59 -15.24 1.23
CA VAL A 40 10.76 -16.70 1.29
C VAL A 40 12.03 -17.12 0.54
N ARG A 41 12.28 -16.57 -0.66
CA ARG A 41 13.43 -16.95 -1.48
C ARG A 41 14.77 -16.44 -0.95
N ASN A 42 14.85 -15.17 -0.56
CA ASN A 42 16.14 -14.53 -0.24
C ASN A 42 16.44 -14.46 1.26
N ARG A 43 15.45 -14.74 2.14
CA ARG A 43 15.59 -14.75 3.61
C ARG A 43 16.17 -13.45 4.19
N LYS A 44 16.05 -12.37 3.42
CA LYS A 44 16.58 -11.02 3.68
C LYS A 44 15.53 -10.01 3.26
N LYS A 45 15.59 -8.80 3.83
CA LYS A 45 14.67 -7.68 3.54
C LYS A 45 14.92 -7.03 2.15
N THR A 46 15.17 -7.85 1.13
CA THR A 46 15.53 -7.43 -0.24
C THR A 46 14.49 -6.49 -0.85
N TRP A 47 13.19 -6.76 -0.65
CA TRP A 47 12.12 -5.88 -1.09
C TRP A 47 12.25 -4.46 -0.51
N CYS A 48 12.30 -4.35 0.81
CA CYS A 48 12.39 -3.06 1.51
C CYS A 48 13.72 -2.31 1.24
N GLN A 49 14.79 -3.04 0.93
CA GLN A 49 16.13 -2.48 0.72
C GLN A 49 16.41 -2.02 -0.72
N GLY A 50 15.75 -2.59 -1.73
CA GLY A 50 16.09 -2.30 -3.13
C GLY A 50 14.94 -2.26 -4.14
N TYR A 51 13.82 -2.95 -3.91
CA TYR A 51 12.77 -3.14 -4.93
C TYR A 51 11.44 -2.45 -4.62
N CYS A 52 11.23 -1.99 -3.39
CA CYS A 52 9.96 -1.37 -2.98
C CYS A 52 9.75 -0.01 -3.69
N PRO A 53 8.81 0.08 -4.64
CA PRO A 53 8.62 1.29 -5.46
C PRO A 53 8.08 2.44 -4.61
N ARG A 54 7.28 2.13 -3.58
CA ARG A 54 6.80 3.08 -2.59
C ARG A 54 7.90 3.63 -1.69
N ALA A 55 8.82 2.79 -1.22
CA ALA A 55 9.96 3.27 -0.43
C ALA A 55 10.86 4.18 -1.28
N SER A 56 10.95 3.91 -2.59
CA SER A 56 11.61 4.80 -3.54
C SER A 56 10.93 6.17 -3.61
N LEU A 57 9.60 6.20 -3.74
CA LEU A 57 8.81 7.44 -3.78
C LEU A 57 9.02 8.28 -2.52
N ILE A 58 8.75 7.69 -1.36
CA ILE A 58 8.90 8.33 -0.03
C ILE A 58 10.34 8.85 0.14
N SER A 59 11.35 8.04 -0.21
CA SER A 59 12.75 8.48 -0.08
C SER A 59 13.16 9.58 -1.05
N THR A 60 12.47 9.72 -2.19
CA THR A 60 12.73 10.78 -3.16
C THR A 60 12.05 12.07 -2.71
N THR A 61 10.78 12.00 -2.35
CA THR A 61 10.00 13.15 -1.84
C THR A 61 10.56 13.70 -0.53
N GLY A 62 10.95 12.83 0.41
CA GLY A 62 11.52 13.26 1.68
C GLY A 62 12.98 13.75 1.60
N LYS A 63 13.70 13.52 0.49
CA LYS A 63 15.01 14.16 0.26
C LYS A 63 14.85 15.64 -0.08
N THR A 64 13.82 15.98 -0.85
CA THR A 64 13.49 17.36 -1.22
C THR A 64 13.16 18.20 0.00
N THR A 65 12.52 17.60 1.02
CA THR A 65 12.12 18.28 2.26
C THR A 65 13.06 17.99 3.44
N ALA A 66 14.18 17.29 3.22
CA ALA A 66 15.08 16.83 4.29
C ALA A 66 15.66 17.95 5.17
N LYS A 67 15.76 19.18 4.62
CA LYS A 67 16.31 20.35 5.32
C LYS A 67 15.39 20.88 6.44
N PHE A 68 14.09 20.64 6.35
CA PHE A 68 13.07 21.10 7.32
C PHE A 68 12.43 19.95 8.12
N SER A 69 12.94 18.74 7.97
CA SER A 69 12.29 17.54 8.48
C SER A 69 12.57 17.29 9.96
N PHE A 70 11.53 16.98 10.74
CA PHE A 70 11.67 16.68 12.17
C PHE A 70 12.33 15.32 12.42
N LYS A 71 13.04 15.20 13.56
CA LYS A 71 13.58 13.92 14.03
C LYS A 71 12.42 12.94 14.23
N THR A 72 12.59 11.71 13.75
CA THR A 72 11.60 10.65 13.92
C THR A 72 11.34 10.40 15.41
N PRO A 73 10.08 10.46 15.89
CA PRO A 73 9.80 10.27 17.31
C PRO A 73 10.18 8.85 17.73
N LYS A 74 10.74 8.70 18.94
CA LYS A 74 11.12 7.38 19.49
C LYS A 74 9.91 6.40 19.54
N PHE A 75 8.69 6.93 19.65
CA PHE A 75 7.45 6.16 19.61
C PHE A 75 7.23 5.39 18.29
N PHE A 76 7.64 5.93 17.13
CA PHE A 76 7.53 5.23 15.84
C PHE A 76 8.58 4.13 15.64
N ILE A 77 9.67 4.17 16.41
CA ILE A 77 10.81 3.25 16.28
C ILE A 77 10.75 2.14 17.34
N LYS A 78 10.47 2.51 18.59
CA LYS A 78 10.42 1.60 19.74
C LYS A 78 9.00 1.27 20.21
N GLY A 79 7.99 2.02 19.78
CA GLY A 79 6.62 1.85 20.24
C GLY A 79 5.85 0.75 19.51
N GLN A 80 4.65 0.47 20.00
CA GLN A 80 3.74 -0.56 19.48
C GLN A 80 3.05 -0.18 18.15
N MET A 81 3.33 1.00 17.59
CA MET A 81 2.72 1.49 16.35
C MET A 81 2.90 0.54 15.16
N LYS A 82 4.03 -0.19 15.11
CA LYS A 82 4.26 -1.19 14.06
C LYS A 82 3.25 -2.35 14.11
N TRP A 83 2.76 -2.69 15.30
CA TRP A 83 1.76 -3.74 15.52
C TRP A 83 0.34 -3.23 15.25
N ILE A 84 0.04 -1.99 15.67
CA ILE A 84 -1.25 -1.34 15.35
C ILE A 84 -1.43 -1.25 13.83
N MET A 85 -0.39 -0.80 13.11
CA MET A 85 -0.43 -0.71 11.65
C MET A 85 -0.56 -2.09 10.98
N LEU A 86 0.06 -3.12 11.57
CA LEU A 86 -0.06 -4.49 11.10
C LEU A 86 -1.48 -5.04 11.26
N ILE A 87 -2.08 -4.86 12.44
CA ILE A 87 -3.45 -5.26 12.74
C ILE A 87 -4.44 -4.52 11.82
N TYR A 88 -4.26 -3.21 11.66
CA TYR A 88 -5.07 -2.41 10.74
C TYR A 88 -5.01 -2.95 9.31
N PHE A 89 -3.81 -3.25 8.81
CA PHE A 89 -3.62 -3.80 7.47
C PHE A 89 -4.24 -5.20 7.32
N GLY A 90 -4.10 -6.05 8.33
CA GLY A 90 -4.71 -7.39 8.37
C GLY A 90 -6.24 -7.33 8.35
N ILE A 91 -6.85 -6.50 9.20
CA ILE A 91 -8.30 -6.28 9.23
C ILE A 91 -8.77 -5.71 7.90
N SER A 92 -8.05 -4.76 7.32
CA SER A 92 -8.37 -4.21 6.00
C SER A 92 -8.41 -5.28 4.92
N LEU A 93 -7.40 -6.18 4.87
CA LEU A 93 -7.38 -7.26 3.89
C LEU A 93 -8.52 -8.26 4.11
N LEU A 94 -8.79 -8.64 5.35
CA LEU A 94 -9.93 -9.53 5.67
C LEU A 94 -11.25 -8.90 5.24
N PHE A 95 -11.45 -7.61 5.53
CA PHE A 95 -12.66 -6.90 5.14
C PHE A 95 -12.83 -6.86 3.61
N ILE A 96 -11.77 -6.58 2.86
CA ILE A 96 -11.79 -6.57 1.39
C ILE A 96 -12.12 -7.96 0.85
N THR A 97 -11.51 -9.02 1.38
CA THR A 97 -11.76 -10.40 0.96
C THR A 97 -13.20 -10.82 1.26
N LEU A 98 -13.70 -10.58 2.47
CA LEU A 98 -15.07 -10.95 2.87
C LEU A 98 -16.13 -10.20 2.05
N THR A 99 -15.92 -8.90 1.83
CA THR A 99 -16.85 -8.09 1.02
C THR A 99 -16.81 -8.49 -0.45
N THR A 100 -15.64 -8.82 -0.99
CA THR A 100 -15.51 -9.31 -2.37
C THR A 100 -16.18 -10.67 -2.56
N ILE A 101 -16.01 -11.60 -1.60
CA ILE A 101 -16.70 -12.89 -1.62
C ILE A 101 -18.23 -12.69 -1.52
N ALA A 102 -18.70 -11.75 -0.70
CA ALA A 102 -20.13 -11.46 -0.58
C ALA A 102 -20.73 -10.91 -1.89
N VAL A 103 -20.01 -10.01 -2.59
CA VAL A 103 -20.40 -9.51 -3.92
C VAL A 103 -20.38 -10.64 -4.95
N GLY A 104 -19.37 -11.51 -4.93
CA GLY A 104 -19.31 -12.69 -5.80
C GLY A 104 -20.43 -13.69 -5.58
N ARG A 105 -20.99 -13.75 -4.36
CA ARG A 105 -22.19 -14.56 -4.02
C ARG A 105 -23.52 -13.85 -4.28
N GLY A 106 -23.51 -12.62 -4.82
CA GLY A 106 -24.71 -11.83 -5.09
C GLY A 106 -25.42 -11.28 -3.85
N LEU A 107 -24.80 -11.33 -2.66
CA LEU A 107 -25.40 -10.88 -1.41
C LEU A 107 -25.39 -9.35 -1.25
N LYS A 108 -24.51 -8.65 -1.96
CA LYS A 108 -24.34 -7.19 -1.90
C LYS A 108 -24.03 -6.62 -3.28
N PRO A 109 -24.57 -5.45 -3.65
CA PRO A 109 -24.21 -4.78 -4.90
C PRO A 109 -22.73 -4.35 -4.86
N PRO A 110 -22.06 -4.25 -6.03
CA PRO A 110 -20.70 -3.71 -6.11
C PRO A 110 -20.70 -2.26 -5.64
N LEU A 111 -19.64 -1.87 -4.92
CA LEU A 111 -19.40 -0.49 -4.49
C LEU A 111 -18.42 0.14 -5.46
N GLU A 112 -18.82 1.25 -6.06
CA GLU A 112 -18.04 1.97 -7.08
C GLU A 112 -17.43 3.28 -6.57
N TYR A 113 -17.28 3.42 -5.25
CA TYR A 113 -16.73 4.63 -4.63
C TYR A 113 -15.51 4.34 -3.74
N LEU A 114 -14.60 5.32 -3.67
CA LEU A 114 -13.39 5.26 -2.87
C LEU A 114 -13.65 5.61 -1.39
N ARG A 115 -12.90 4.96 -0.50
CA ARG A 115 -12.94 5.20 0.94
C ARG A 115 -11.56 5.46 1.52
N PHE A 116 -11.35 6.64 2.09
CA PHE A 116 -10.15 6.98 2.84
C PHE A 116 -10.13 6.25 4.19
N LEU A 117 -9.02 5.54 4.48
CA LEU A 117 -8.83 4.73 5.68
C LEU A 117 -10.03 3.83 6.04
N ILE A 118 -10.71 3.22 5.06
CA ILE A 118 -11.87 2.30 5.22
C ILE A 118 -13.17 3.01 5.67
N ILE A 119 -13.06 4.12 6.41
CA ILE A 119 -14.15 4.77 7.15
C ILE A 119 -14.70 6.00 6.44
N ILE A 120 -13.83 6.83 5.86
CA ILE A 120 -14.23 8.14 5.33
C ILE A 120 -14.55 7.98 3.83
N PRO A 121 -15.81 8.03 3.40
CA PRO A 121 -16.12 8.06 1.97
C PRO A 121 -15.54 9.36 1.39
N ILE A 122 -14.76 9.26 0.31
CA ILE A 122 -14.32 10.45 -0.42
C ILE A 122 -15.49 10.86 -1.32
N PRO A 123 -15.98 12.10 -1.26
CA PRO A 123 -17.13 12.56 -2.04
C PRO A 123 -16.82 12.77 -3.54
N PHE A 124 -15.61 12.42 -3.96
CA PHE A 124 -15.14 12.56 -5.33
C PHE A 124 -15.38 11.24 -6.07
N GLU A 125 -16.30 11.25 -7.02
CA GLU A 125 -16.46 10.19 -8.00
C GLU A 125 -15.24 10.22 -8.93
N LEU A 126 -14.53 9.10 -9.06
CA LEU A 126 -13.43 9.06 -10.02
C LEU A 126 -14.03 9.10 -11.43
N PRO A 127 -13.60 10.02 -12.30
CA PRO A 127 -13.97 9.95 -13.70
C PRO A 127 -13.33 8.70 -14.29
N GLN A 128 -14.14 7.65 -14.50
CA GLN A 128 -13.71 6.47 -15.25
C GLN A 128 -13.71 6.84 -16.72
N LEU A 129 -12.53 6.94 -17.33
CA LEU A 129 -12.40 7.35 -18.73
C LEU A 129 -12.77 6.21 -19.70
N ILE A 130 -12.75 4.95 -19.23
CA ILE A 130 -13.01 3.75 -20.02
C ILE A 130 -13.75 2.75 -19.14
N GLU A 131 -15.05 2.55 -19.38
CA GLU A 131 -15.84 1.50 -18.74
C GLU A 131 -15.87 0.26 -19.65
N PHE A 132 -15.42 -0.88 -19.13
CA PHE A 132 -15.58 -2.16 -19.81
C PHE A 132 -16.94 -2.76 -19.42
N GLU A 133 -17.95 -2.52 -20.26
CA GLU A 133 -19.25 -3.17 -20.15
C GLU A 133 -19.09 -4.67 -20.38
N GLY A 134 -19.05 -5.47 -19.30
CA GLY A 134 -18.97 -6.93 -19.40
C GLY A 134 -18.05 -7.63 -18.39
N LEU A 135 -17.33 -6.88 -17.54
CA LEU A 135 -16.53 -7.48 -16.47
C LEU A 135 -17.38 -7.85 -15.25
N SER A 136 -17.01 -8.95 -14.59
CA SER A 136 -17.76 -9.51 -13.47
C SER A 136 -17.79 -8.54 -12.26
N PRO A 137 -18.94 -8.34 -11.59
CA PRO A 137 -19.12 -7.30 -10.57
C PRO A 137 -18.19 -7.41 -9.36
N TRP A 138 -17.65 -8.61 -9.07
CA TRP A 138 -16.66 -8.79 -8.01
C TRP A 138 -15.31 -8.14 -8.34
N ILE A 139 -14.92 -8.09 -9.62
CA ILE A 139 -13.64 -7.54 -10.08
C ILE A 139 -13.63 -6.02 -9.90
N SER A 140 -14.73 -5.35 -10.28
CA SER A 140 -14.88 -3.90 -10.09
C SER A 140 -14.81 -3.55 -8.60
N HIS A 141 -15.57 -4.26 -7.76
CA HIS A 141 -15.54 -4.05 -6.31
C HIS A 141 -14.13 -4.27 -5.72
N LEU A 142 -13.46 -5.35 -6.10
CA LEU A 142 -12.10 -5.65 -5.64
C LEU A 142 -11.12 -4.55 -6.04
N SER A 143 -11.21 -4.07 -7.27
CA SER A 143 -10.32 -3.05 -7.83
C SER A 143 -10.45 -1.73 -7.09
N TYR A 144 -11.69 -1.25 -6.84
CA TYR A 144 -11.95 -0.06 -6.04
C TYR A 144 -11.36 -0.17 -4.62
N ARG A 145 -11.51 -1.32 -3.98
CA ARG A 145 -10.98 -1.56 -2.63
C ARG A 145 -9.46 -1.53 -2.58
N PHE A 146 -8.80 -2.20 -3.52
CA PHE A 146 -7.34 -2.23 -3.60
C PHE A 146 -6.75 -0.86 -3.93
N TYR A 147 -7.37 -0.15 -4.88
CA TYR A 147 -6.96 1.21 -5.23
C TYR A 147 -7.04 2.15 -4.02
N SER A 148 -8.17 2.13 -3.30
CA SER A 148 -8.39 2.95 -2.11
C SER A 148 -7.37 2.68 -1.00
N MET A 149 -7.03 1.40 -0.78
CA MET A 149 -6.04 1.01 0.22
C MET A 149 -4.61 1.47 -0.18
N MET A 150 -4.25 1.31 -1.45
CA MET A 150 -2.94 1.75 -1.94
C MET A 150 -2.81 3.27 -1.92
N MET A 151 -3.87 4.00 -2.29
CA MET A 151 -3.94 5.46 -2.25
C MET A 151 -3.76 5.98 -0.83
N THR A 152 -4.59 5.51 0.11
CA THR A 152 -4.57 5.94 1.52
C THR A 152 -3.21 5.71 2.16
N THR A 153 -2.66 4.51 2.00
CA THR A 153 -1.33 4.21 2.56
C THR A 153 -0.28 5.08 1.88
N THR A 154 -0.30 5.28 0.56
CA THR A 154 0.68 6.14 -0.12
C THR A 154 0.61 7.58 0.38
N ILE A 155 -0.58 8.16 0.51
CA ILE A 155 -0.79 9.50 1.08
C ILE A 155 -0.21 9.58 2.49
N LEU A 156 -0.57 8.66 3.38
CA LEU A 156 -0.01 8.62 4.74
C LEU A 156 1.52 8.50 4.74
N GLY A 157 2.07 7.69 3.83
CA GLY A 157 3.51 7.48 3.70
C GLY A 157 4.25 8.72 3.22
N VAL A 158 3.67 9.46 2.27
CA VAL A 158 4.19 10.74 1.77
C VAL A 158 4.08 11.81 2.85
N SER A 159 2.92 11.94 3.51
CA SER A 159 2.72 12.90 4.60
C SER A 159 3.71 12.69 5.75
N LEU A 160 3.90 11.45 6.20
CA LEU A 160 4.92 11.14 7.22
C LEU A 160 6.34 11.42 6.74
N SER A 161 6.62 11.26 5.45
CA SER A 161 7.93 11.55 4.86
C SER A 161 8.22 13.03 4.68
N LEU A 162 7.19 13.86 4.58
CA LEU A 162 7.33 15.32 4.50
C LEU A 162 7.56 15.91 5.89
N ILE A 163 6.83 15.40 6.90
CA ILE A 163 6.92 15.88 8.28
C ILE A 163 8.16 15.35 8.98
N PHE A 164 8.46 14.05 8.82
CA PHE A 164 9.58 13.37 9.48
C PHE A 164 10.57 12.83 8.45
N LYS A 165 11.64 12.17 8.93
CA LYS A 165 12.67 11.61 8.07
C LYS A 165 12.11 10.76 6.91
N PRO A 166 12.79 10.74 5.73
CA PRO A 166 12.35 10.11 4.47
C PRO A 166 12.09 8.59 4.51
N ARG A 167 12.30 7.92 5.64
CA ARG A 167 12.10 6.48 5.83
C ARG A 167 11.25 6.16 7.07
N THR A 168 10.62 7.16 7.68
CA THR A 168 9.79 6.98 8.89
C THR A 168 8.62 6.04 8.61
N TRP A 169 7.98 6.11 7.44
CA TRP A 169 6.95 5.15 7.09
C TRP A 169 7.48 3.70 7.03
N CYS A 170 8.70 3.50 6.54
CA CYS A 170 9.28 2.16 6.40
C CYS A 170 9.53 1.46 7.74
N THR A 171 9.59 2.19 8.86
CA THR A 171 9.76 1.59 10.20
C THR A 171 8.45 1.05 10.76
N ILE A 172 7.31 1.67 10.42
CA ILE A 172 5.97 1.22 10.83
C ILE A 172 5.24 0.39 9.77
N CYS A 173 5.81 0.26 8.57
CA CYS A 173 5.21 -0.46 7.47
C CYS A 173 4.94 -1.93 7.83
N PRO A 174 3.72 -2.45 7.62
CA PRO A 174 3.35 -3.82 8.01
C PRO A 174 4.24 -4.87 7.36
N VAL A 175 4.62 -4.67 6.09
CA VAL A 175 5.53 -5.58 5.35
C VAL A 175 6.91 -5.65 6.00
N SER A 176 7.43 -4.52 6.48
CA SER A 176 8.74 -4.44 7.15
C SER A 176 8.73 -5.16 8.50
N THR A 177 7.61 -5.04 9.23
CA THR A 177 7.36 -5.72 10.50
C THR A 177 7.29 -7.24 10.29
N ILE A 178 6.43 -7.72 9.40
CA ILE A 178 6.29 -9.16 9.09
C ILE A 178 7.63 -9.74 8.64
N SER A 179 8.32 -9.05 7.72
CA SER A 179 9.64 -9.51 7.24
C SER A 179 10.68 -9.57 8.35
N GLY A 180 10.58 -8.71 9.36
CA GLY A 180 11.47 -8.72 10.52
C GLY A 180 11.22 -9.92 11.43
N GLU A 181 9.96 -10.15 11.79
CA GLU A 181 9.58 -11.26 12.66
C GLU A 181 9.83 -12.62 11.97
N TYR A 182 9.55 -12.74 10.67
CA TYR A 182 9.83 -13.96 9.90
C TYR A 182 11.32 -14.33 9.89
N ILE A 183 12.22 -13.37 9.67
CA ILE A 183 13.67 -13.63 9.70
C ILE A 183 14.12 -14.03 11.11
N LYS A 184 13.56 -13.40 12.15
CA LYS A 184 13.86 -13.73 13.55
C LYS A 184 13.41 -15.17 13.87
N PHE A 185 12.21 -15.56 13.45
CA PHE A 185 11.69 -16.91 13.60
C PHE A 185 12.55 -17.95 12.89
N MET A 186 13.12 -17.63 11.73
CA MET A 186 13.97 -18.57 10.98
C MET A 186 15.40 -18.70 11.51
N ASN A 187 15.87 -17.74 12.31
CA ASN A 187 17.21 -17.74 12.91
C ASN A 187 17.22 -18.28 14.36
N ASN A 188 16.06 -18.68 14.87
CA ASN A 188 15.85 -19.22 16.21
C ASN A 188 15.43 -20.68 16.09
#